data_AF-A0A844TF25-F1
#
_entry.id   AF-A0A844TF25-F1
#
_cell.length_a   1.000
_cell.length_b   1.000
_cell.length_c   1.000
_cell.angle_alpha   90.00
_cell.angle_beta   90.00
_cell.angle_gamma   90.00
#
_symmetry.space_group_name_H-M   'P 1'
#
loop_
_entity.id
_entity.type
_entity.pdbx_description
1 polymer ?
#
loop_
_entity_poly.entity_id
_entity_poly.type
_entity_poly.pdbx_seq_one_letter_code
_entity_poly.pdbx_strand_id
1 'polypeptide(L)'
;MCRREVFTMWLFFLVAWFVLLAVIAIFVQQVFGYDVAHLPAWFVGLSMPQRIAIGAMPTVGLALIGASTWRLSRQDRRLNTLRDRLRKTREDVVVAHALQNHLDATVQHLIESDPREAISALHDKLGETEQRALLQQGRNESTDMHDQLADIRRRQQHLREMVGKVAEQRRAVEPVFTEIRDRQNQLERSLHDLETDDRKNNLADRLKDIARDVSTLLGRVNAVQDTFAALNQYKDDLAKSHAELAPLRSADAGINALIGELSLSHDRLAKSIDELDTGGEAPLGTRVETLSKNKIEIEQRLARIDDSFNILKAIRLDFEELGQRQAQLERSLADVETDPDGKSLTERQNALNDFVIQSRQRLGALQETLATLNAFKSELSKSQADLVPLKAPVFGIEAMIAEVGTTRDLLARTVGEIEASGGVTLVSRVDALAKSKREVEDRLARIFDNFNALDAMRKDIGGIFSTIRNSLNRIG
;
A
#
# COMPACT_ATOMS: atom_id res chain seq x y z
N MET A 1 24.24 -11.63 18.52
CA MET A 1 23.39 -12.83 18.48
C MET A 1 22.65 -13.03 17.15
N CYS A 2 22.22 -11.98 16.42
CA CYS A 2 21.43 -12.11 15.18
C CYS A 2 22.08 -12.80 13.96
N ARG A 3 23.38 -13.13 13.97
CA ARG A 3 24.05 -13.79 12.82
C ARG A 3 23.97 -15.32 12.86
N ARG A 4 23.72 -15.91 14.04
CA ARG A 4 23.61 -17.37 14.23
C ARG A 4 22.23 -17.91 13.83
N GLU A 5 21.16 -17.17 14.12
CA GLU A 5 19.78 -17.59 13.81
C GLU A 5 19.47 -17.62 12.31
N VAL A 6 20.04 -16.70 11.53
CA VAL A 6 19.89 -16.68 10.07
C VAL A 6 20.57 -17.89 9.42
N PHE A 7 21.71 -18.32 9.97
CA PHE A 7 22.45 -19.49 9.46
C PHE A 7 21.72 -20.79 9.78
N THR A 8 21.10 -20.90 10.96
CA THR A 8 20.29 -22.07 11.33
C THR A 8 19.00 -22.16 10.52
N MET A 9 18.30 -21.04 10.25
CA MET A 9 17.12 -21.04 9.38
C MET A 9 17.45 -21.45 7.94
N TRP A 10 18.59 -21.01 7.41
CA TRP A 10 19.02 -21.37 6.06
C TRP A 10 19.41 -22.85 5.95
N LEU A 11 20.06 -23.40 6.98
CA LEU A 11 20.39 -24.83 7.05
C LEU A 11 19.14 -25.70 7.14
N PHE A 12 18.14 -25.31 7.94
CA PHE A 12 16.85 -26.01 8.03
C PHE A 12 16.09 -25.99 6.69
N PHE A 13 16.09 -24.86 5.99
CA PHE A 13 15.46 -24.75 4.68
C PHE A 13 16.14 -25.64 3.64
N LEU A 14 17.47 -25.69 3.62
CA LEU A 14 18.23 -26.58 2.75
C LEU A 14 17.96 -28.06 3.04
N VAL A 15 17.93 -28.45 4.32
CA VAL A 15 17.66 -29.84 4.71
C VAL A 15 16.22 -30.24 4.35
N ALA A 16 15.23 -29.38 4.64
CA ALA A 16 13.85 -29.62 4.26
C ALA A 16 13.67 -29.75 2.74
N TRP A 17 14.40 -28.94 1.97
CA TRP A 17 14.40 -29.01 0.51
C TRP A 17 15.02 -30.30 -0.03
N PHE A 18 16.15 -30.75 0.54
CA PHE A 18 16.77 -32.03 0.16
C PHE A 18 15.86 -33.21 0.47
N VAL A 19 15.16 -33.17 1.62
CA VAL A 19 14.17 -34.19 1.97
C VAL A 19 12.99 -34.17 1.00
N LEU A 20 12.49 -32.99 0.63
CA LEU A 20 11.40 -32.86 -0.35
C LEU A 20 11.81 -33.39 -1.74
N LEU A 21 13.02 -33.08 -2.20
CA LEU A 21 13.56 -33.61 -3.46
C LEU A 21 13.72 -35.13 -3.42
N ALA A 22 14.18 -35.69 -2.30
CA ALA A 22 14.28 -37.13 -2.13
C ALA A 22 12.89 -37.79 -2.16
N VAL A 23 11.89 -37.18 -1.51
CA VAL A 23 10.51 -37.66 -1.54
C VAL A 23 9.94 -37.61 -2.96
N ILE A 24 10.15 -36.51 -3.69
CA ILE A 24 9.70 -36.39 -5.09
C ILE A 24 10.39 -37.43 -5.98
N ALA A 25 11.69 -37.68 -5.80
CA ALA A 25 12.42 -38.69 -6.56
C ALA A 25 11.88 -40.10 -6.31
N ILE A 26 11.59 -40.44 -5.06
CA ILE A 26 10.96 -41.72 -4.68
C ILE A 26 9.54 -41.81 -5.26
N PHE A 27 8.77 -40.72 -5.23
CA PHE A 27 7.41 -40.68 -5.76
C PHE A 27 7.39 -40.85 -7.29
N VAL A 28 8.33 -40.21 -8.00
CA VAL A 28 8.48 -40.37 -9.45
C VAL A 28 8.89 -41.80 -9.81
N GLN A 29 9.77 -42.41 -9.02
CA GLN A 29 10.17 -43.81 -9.22
C GLN A 29 9.01 -44.79 -8.99
N GLN A 30 8.19 -44.56 -7.96
CA GLN A 30 7.05 -45.44 -7.64
C GLN A 30 5.85 -45.26 -8.57
N VAL A 31 5.54 -44.04 -9.00
CA VAL A 31 4.32 -43.75 -9.79
C VAL A 31 4.56 -43.89 -11.29
N PHE A 32 5.75 -43.53 -11.79
CA PHE A 32 6.03 -43.53 -13.22
C PHE A 32 6.98 -44.65 -13.66
N GLY A 33 7.46 -45.50 -12.75
CA GLY A 33 8.36 -46.62 -13.07
C GLY A 33 9.72 -46.20 -13.66
N TYR A 34 10.10 -44.91 -13.55
CA TYR A 34 11.37 -44.41 -14.05
C TYR A 34 12.51 -44.85 -13.13
N ASP A 35 13.42 -45.64 -13.67
CA ASP A 35 14.62 -46.07 -12.97
C ASP A 35 15.63 -44.90 -12.85
N VAL A 36 15.64 -44.28 -11.68
CA VAL A 36 16.44 -43.08 -11.33
C VAL A 36 17.94 -43.30 -11.57
N ALA A 37 18.40 -44.55 -11.61
CA ALA A 37 19.77 -44.92 -11.95
C ALA A 37 20.18 -44.54 -13.39
N HIS A 38 19.22 -44.35 -14.31
CA HIS A 38 19.47 -44.08 -15.73
C HIS A 38 19.38 -42.59 -16.11
N LEU A 39 18.99 -41.71 -15.19
CA LEU A 39 18.94 -40.26 -15.42
C LEU A 39 20.27 -39.65 -15.86
N PRO A 40 21.45 -40.04 -15.32
CA PRO A 40 22.73 -39.53 -15.81
C PRO A 40 23.01 -39.95 -17.26
N ALA A 41 22.66 -41.19 -17.63
CA ALA A 41 22.83 -41.72 -18.98
C ALA A 41 21.92 -41.01 -19.99
N TRP A 42 20.67 -40.71 -19.63
CA TRP A 42 19.75 -39.92 -20.46
C TRP A 42 20.23 -38.48 -20.63
N PHE A 43 20.79 -37.86 -19.58
CA PHE A 43 21.34 -36.51 -19.66
C PHE A 43 22.57 -36.41 -20.58
N VAL A 44 23.37 -37.48 -20.66
CA VAL A 44 24.52 -37.60 -21.59
C VAL A 44 24.09 -37.94 -23.03
N GLY A 45 22.83 -38.34 -23.25
CA GLY A 45 22.25 -38.55 -24.59
C GLY A 45 21.64 -37.29 -25.23
N LEU A 46 21.31 -36.27 -24.44
CA LEU A 46 20.64 -35.05 -24.92
C LEU A 46 21.59 -34.09 -25.67
N SER A 47 21.06 -33.39 -26.67
CA SER A 47 21.82 -32.40 -27.45
C SER A 47 22.29 -31.23 -26.56
N MET A 48 23.46 -30.67 -26.85
CA MET A 48 24.09 -29.63 -26.01
C MET A 48 23.19 -28.43 -25.66
N PRO A 49 22.34 -27.88 -26.55
CA PRO A 49 21.43 -26.79 -26.20
C PRO A 49 20.31 -27.23 -25.22
N GLN A 50 19.86 -28.49 -25.28
CA GLN A 50 18.84 -29.00 -24.37
C GLN A 50 19.40 -29.24 -22.96
N ARG A 51 20.67 -29.63 -22.83
CA ARG A 51 21.33 -29.73 -21.50
C ARG A 51 21.42 -28.38 -20.80
N ILE A 52 21.71 -27.33 -21.56
CA ILE A 52 21.77 -25.96 -21.04
C ILE A 52 20.36 -25.51 -20.60
N ALA A 53 19.33 -25.79 -21.40
CA ALA A 53 17.95 -25.43 -21.05
C ALA A 53 17.44 -26.16 -19.79
N ILE A 54 17.69 -27.47 -19.67
CA ILE A 54 17.27 -28.27 -18.51
C ILE A 54 18.07 -27.88 -17.26
N GLY A 55 19.35 -27.52 -17.39
CA GLY A 55 20.15 -26.98 -16.29
C GLY A 55 19.78 -25.54 -15.89
N ALA A 56 19.26 -24.74 -16.82
CA ALA A 56 18.84 -23.36 -16.59
C ALA A 56 17.53 -23.26 -15.79
N MET A 57 16.58 -24.19 -15.96
CA MET A 57 15.32 -24.16 -15.22
C MET A 57 15.47 -24.23 -13.68
N PRO A 58 16.23 -25.18 -13.09
CA PRO A 58 16.39 -25.24 -11.64
C PRO A 58 17.23 -24.08 -11.09
N THR A 59 18.20 -23.57 -11.87
CA THR A 59 19.01 -22.41 -11.47
C THR A 59 18.20 -21.11 -11.47
N VAL A 60 17.31 -20.91 -12.45
CA VAL A 60 16.36 -19.79 -12.47
C VAL A 60 15.34 -19.90 -11.33
N GLY A 61 14.85 -21.11 -11.04
CA GLY A 61 13.98 -21.37 -9.89
C GLY A 61 14.64 -20.99 -8.56
N LEU A 62 15.90 -21.40 -8.37
CA LEU A 62 16.69 -21.03 -7.19
C LEU A 62 16.95 -19.51 -7.10
N ALA A 63 17.20 -18.85 -8.23
CA ALA A 63 17.40 -17.40 -8.27
C ALA A 63 16.11 -16.63 -7.91
N LEU A 64 14.94 -17.10 -8.37
CA LEU A 64 13.63 -16.50 -8.04
C LEU A 64 13.25 -16.71 -6.58
N ILE A 65 13.56 -17.87 -6.00
CA ILE A 65 13.32 -18.14 -4.57
C ILE A 65 14.31 -17.36 -3.68
N GLY A 66 15.58 -17.26 -4.08
CA GLY A 66 16.55 -16.40 -3.42
C GLY A 66 16.16 -14.92 -3.48
N ALA A 67 15.67 -14.45 -4.63
CA ALA A 67 15.22 -13.08 -4.81
C ALA A 67 13.95 -12.76 -3.99
N SER A 68 13.00 -13.69 -3.90
CA SER A 68 11.77 -13.51 -3.12
C SER A 68 12.02 -13.53 -1.61
N THR A 69 12.86 -14.45 -1.11
CA THR A 69 13.27 -14.47 0.31
C THR A 69 14.11 -13.25 0.69
N TRP A 70 14.99 -12.77 -0.20
CA TRP A 70 15.69 -11.50 -0.02
C TRP A 70 14.72 -10.31 0.05
N ARG A 71 13.71 -10.28 -0.83
CA ARG A 71 12.67 -9.24 -0.84
C ARG A 71 11.86 -9.24 0.46
N LEU A 72 11.49 -10.43 0.94
CA LEU A 72 10.75 -10.60 2.20
C LEU A 72 11.58 -10.11 3.40
N SER A 73 12.87 -10.48 3.48
CA SER A 73 13.75 -10.03 4.57
C SER A 73 13.97 -8.51 4.57
N ARG A 74 13.95 -7.88 3.37
CA ARG A 74 14.10 -6.43 3.21
C ARG A 74 12.81 -5.69 3.55
N GLN A 75 11.64 -6.31 3.33
CA GLN A 75 10.35 -5.79 3.77
C GLN A 75 10.20 -5.87 5.29
N ASP A 76 10.65 -6.96 5.91
CA ASP A 76 10.55 -7.16 7.35
C ASP A 76 11.45 -6.18 8.14
N ARG A 77 12.65 -5.89 7.60
CA ARG A 77 13.51 -4.80 8.13
C ARG A 77 12.84 -3.42 8.01
N ARG A 78 12.11 -3.14 6.94
CA ARG A 78 11.39 -1.88 6.76
C ARG A 78 10.21 -1.77 7.74
N LEU A 79 9.49 -2.87 7.97
CA LEU A 79 8.42 -2.93 8.96
C LEU A 79 8.93 -2.75 10.39
N ASN A 80 10.08 -3.34 10.74
CA ASN A 80 10.69 -3.13 12.06
C ASN A 80 11.18 -1.68 12.24
N THR A 81 11.76 -1.05 11.21
CA THR A 81 12.10 0.39 11.30
C THR A 81 10.88 1.30 11.38
N LEU A 82 9.76 0.91 10.77
CA LEU A 82 8.49 1.65 10.90
C LEU A 82 7.86 1.44 12.27
N ARG A 83 7.92 0.22 12.82
CA ARG A 83 7.44 -0.12 14.17
C ARG A 83 8.27 0.58 15.25
N ASP A 84 9.58 0.66 15.09
CA ASP A 84 10.46 1.42 16.01
C ASP A 84 10.21 2.92 15.90
N ARG A 85 9.93 3.46 14.71
CA ARG A 85 9.54 4.87 14.55
C ARG A 85 8.16 5.14 15.15
N LEU A 86 7.19 4.24 14.97
CA LEU A 86 5.85 4.35 15.57
C LEU A 86 5.91 4.24 17.09
N ARG A 87 6.79 3.39 17.62
CA ARG A 87 7.04 3.26 19.05
C ARG A 87 7.70 4.52 19.60
N LYS A 88 8.68 5.08 18.90
CA LYS A 88 9.35 6.33 19.27
C LYS A 88 8.40 7.54 19.19
N THR A 89 7.54 7.63 18.19
CA THR A 89 6.51 8.68 18.12
C THR A 89 5.43 8.49 19.19
N ARG A 90 5.12 7.25 19.59
CA ARG A 90 4.21 6.99 20.72
C ARG A 90 4.84 7.36 22.06
N GLU A 91 6.13 7.10 22.23
CA GLU A 91 6.90 7.54 23.41
C GLU A 91 7.03 9.08 23.45
N ASP A 92 7.26 9.75 22.31
CA ASP A 92 7.30 11.21 22.21
C ASP A 92 5.92 11.87 22.45
N VAL A 93 4.82 11.21 22.05
CA VAL A 93 3.45 11.68 22.34
C VAL A 93 3.08 11.47 23.82
N VAL A 94 3.54 10.40 24.47
CA VAL A 94 3.36 10.20 25.92
C VAL A 94 4.19 11.21 26.72
N VAL A 95 5.38 11.58 26.25
CA VAL A 95 6.20 12.67 26.85
C VAL A 95 5.55 14.03 26.62
N ALA A 96 4.96 14.29 25.44
CA ALA A 96 4.20 15.52 25.19
C ALA A 96 2.94 15.60 26.07
N HIS A 97 2.26 14.48 26.33
CA HIS A 97 1.09 14.42 27.21
C HIS A 97 1.46 14.57 28.70
N ALA A 98 2.63 14.07 29.12
CA ALA A 98 3.18 14.32 30.46
C ALA A 98 3.59 15.79 30.66
N LEU A 99 4.08 16.45 29.60
CA LEU A 99 4.44 17.88 29.61
C LEU A 99 3.20 18.78 29.62
N GLN A 100 2.10 18.33 29.02
CA GLN A 100 0.80 18.99 29.04
C GLN A 100 0.14 18.95 30.43
N ASN A 101 0.22 17.81 31.13
CA ASN A 101 -0.22 17.70 32.53
C ASN A 101 0.65 18.52 33.50
N HIS A 102 1.95 18.66 33.21
CA HIS A 102 2.82 19.49 34.03
C HIS A 102 2.50 20.98 33.85
N LEU A 103 2.10 21.40 32.64
CA LEU A 103 1.71 22.78 32.32
C LEU A 103 0.34 23.15 32.89
N ASP A 104 -0.60 22.20 32.92
CA ASP A 104 -1.91 22.39 33.56
C ASP A 104 -1.75 22.53 35.09
N ALA A 105 -0.84 21.76 35.71
CA ALA A 105 -0.49 21.90 37.12
C ALA A 105 0.20 23.24 37.45
N THR A 106 1.05 23.79 36.57
CA THR A 106 1.64 25.13 36.77
C THR A 106 0.63 26.25 36.51
N VAL A 107 -0.31 26.08 35.59
CA VAL A 107 -1.40 27.05 35.37
C VAL A 107 -2.36 27.07 36.55
N GLN A 108 -2.67 25.90 37.15
CA GLN A 108 -3.46 25.82 38.37
C GLN A 108 -2.74 26.49 39.55
N HIS A 109 -1.41 26.30 39.67
CA HIS A 109 -0.60 26.93 40.72
C HIS A 109 -0.43 28.45 40.52
N LEU A 110 -0.56 28.97 39.29
CA LEU A 110 -0.54 30.40 38.97
C LEU A 110 -1.91 31.08 39.18
N ILE A 111 -3.00 30.33 39.12
CA ILE A 111 -4.36 30.81 39.42
C ILE A 111 -4.61 30.87 40.93
N GLU A 112 -3.86 30.08 41.73
CA GLU A 112 -4.06 29.96 43.17
C GLU A 112 -3.05 30.77 44.03
N SER A 113 -1.99 31.33 43.44
CA SER A 113 -1.07 32.25 44.14
C SER A 113 -1.45 33.71 43.92
N ASP A 114 -1.98 34.34 44.97
CA ASP A 114 -2.52 35.70 44.98
C ASP A 114 -1.40 36.77 44.72
N PRO A 115 -1.51 37.64 43.70
CA PRO A 115 -0.47 38.60 43.28
C PRO A 115 -0.13 39.73 44.29
N ARG A 116 -0.73 39.74 45.48
CA ARG A 116 -0.53 40.80 46.48
C ARG A 116 0.66 40.58 47.41
N GLU A 117 1.09 39.34 47.63
CA GLU A 117 2.15 39.04 48.60
C GLU A 117 3.55 39.36 48.02
N ALA A 118 3.76 39.13 46.72
CA ALA A 118 4.99 39.48 46.01
C ALA A 118 5.22 40.99 45.87
N ILE A 119 4.14 41.79 45.84
CA ILE A 119 4.22 43.26 45.71
C ILE A 119 4.63 43.90 47.05
N SER A 120 4.20 43.33 48.19
CA SER A 120 4.57 43.84 49.51
C SER A 120 6.05 43.65 49.86
N ALA A 121 6.64 42.50 49.49
CA ALA A 121 8.06 42.22 49.72
C ALA A 121 9.01 43.00 48.80
N LEU A 122 8.52 43.47 47.65
CA LEU A 122 9.27 44.28 46.70
C LEU A 122 9.25 45.77 47.09
N HIS A 123 8.16 46.23 47.71
CA HIS A 123 8.05 47.60 48.23
C HIS A 123 8.95 47.83 49.46
N ASP A 124 9.07 46.81 50.31
CA ASP A 124 9.90 46.86 51.52
C ASP A 124 11.41 46.91 51.20
N LYS A 125 11.84 46.23 50.12
CA LYS A 125 13.24 46.29 49.64
C LYS A 125 13.59 47.53 48.82
N LEU A 126 12.60 48.26 48.30
CA LEU A 126 12.84 49.48 47.53
C LEU A 126 13.19 50.67 48.44
N GLY A 127 12.54 50.78 49.61
CA GLY A 127 12.77 51.87 50.56
C GLY A 127 14.17 51.90 51.18
N GLU A 128 14.83 50.76 51.36
CA GLU A 128 16.18 50.69 51.95
C GLU A 128 17.32 51.06 50.97
N THR A 129 17.05 51.08 49.66
CA THR A 129 18.05 51.35 48.62
C THR A 129 18.01 52.78 48.09
N GLU A 130 16.88 53.46 48.22
CA GLU A 130 16.65 54.85 47.83
C GLU A 130 17.40 55.84 48.74
N GLN A 131 17.62 55.49 50.01
CA GLN A 131 18.23 56.39 51.00
C GLN A 131 19.77 56.52 50.88
N ARG A 132 20.44 55.68 50.08
CA ARG A 132 21.92 55.70 49.93
C ARG A 132 22.42 56.42 48.68
N ALA A 133 21.57 56.73 47.71
CA ALA A 133 22.02 57.24 46.40
C ALA A 133 21.91 58.77 46.25
N LEU A 134 21.30 59.48 47.21
CA LEU A 134 21.10 60.94 47.17
C LEU A 134 22.38 61.79 47.36
N LEU A 135 23.56 61.19 47.53
CA LEU A 135 24.77 61.94 47.89
C LEU A 135 25.73 62.26 46.75
N GLN A 136 25.49 61.84 45.52
CA GLN A 136 26.42 62.14 44.44
C GLN A 136 25.74 62.72 43.19
N GLN A 137 25.98 64.04 43.07
CA GLN A 137 26.68 64.56 41.89
C GLN A 137 25.77 65.07 40.78
N GLY A 138 25.29 66.29 40.99
CA GLY A 138 24.92 67.18 39.90
C GLY A 138 26.14 67.65 39.08
N ARG A 139 25.78 68.20 37.91
CA ARG A 139 26.56 68.98 36.92
C ARG A 139 27.21 68.20 35.76
N ASN A 140 26.50 68.06 34.64
CA ASN A 140 26.75 68.78 33.37
C ASN A 140 26.18 68.02 32.15
N GLU A 141 24.98 68.37 31.67
CA GLU A 141 24.47 67.86 30.38
C GLU A 141 23.67 68.95 29.65
N SER A 142 24.25 69.53 28.59
CA SER A 142 23.50 70.40 27.66
C SER A 142 23.91 70.22 26.20
N THR A 143 24.84 69.32 25.88
CA THR A 143 25.36 69.14 24.51
C THR A 143 24.96 67.83 23.83
N ASP A 144 24.30 66.89 24.50
CA ASP A 144 24.08 65.51 24.01
C ASP A 144 22.66 65.23 23.44
N MET A 145 21.71 66.16 23.57
CA MET A 145 20.31 65.90 23.23
C MET A 145 20.00 65.83 21.72
N HIS A 146 20.88 66.37 20.86
CA HIS A 146 20.63 66.40 19.42
C HIS A 146 21.02 65.08 18.73
N ASP A 147 22.09 64.43 19.19
CA ASP A 147 22.56 63.16 18.62
C ASP A 147 21.64 62.00 19.00
N GLN A 148 21.07 62.02 20.21
CA GLN A 148 20.11 61.03 20.68
C GLN A 148 18.81 61.03 19.85
N LEU A 149 18.36 62.19 19.37
CA LEU A 149 17.12 62.33 18.61
C LEU A 149 17.26 61.79 17.17
N ALA A 150 18.44 61.91 16.59
CA ALA A 150 18.75 61.35 15.27
C ALA A 150 18.81 59.82 15.29
N ASP A 151 19.34 59.24 16.37
CA ASP A 151 19.48 57.79 16.50
C ASP A 151 18.13 57.07 16.73
N ILE A 152 17.23 57.68 17.52
CA ILE A 152 15.87 57.16 17.75
C ILE A 152 15.08 57.04 16.43
N ARG A 153 15.21 58.02 15.52
CA ARG A 153 14.54 57.96 14.21
C ARG A 153 15.04 56.80 13.35
N ARG A 154 16.34 56.51 13.36
CA ARG A 154 16.90 55.38 12.61
C ARG A 154 16.40 54.04 13.16
N ARG A 155 16.31 53.91 14.48
CA ARG A 155 15.82 52.69 15.15
C ARG A 155 14.32 52.44 14.88
N GLN A 156 13.48 53.48 14.88
CA GLN A 156 12.06 53.33 14.55
C GLN A 156 11.82 52.92 13.09
N GLN A 157 12.65 53.40 12.15
CA GLN A 157 12.57 53.00 10.75
C GLN A 157 12.93 51.51 10.58
N HIS A 158 14.00 51.06 11.24
CA HIS A 158 14.43 49.67 11.19
C HIS A 158 13.38 48.68 11.76
N LEU A 159 12.72 49.04 12.86
CA LEU A 159 11.64 48.22 13.44
C LEU A 159 10.42 48.11 12.51
N ARG A 160 10.05 49.19 11.81
CA ARG A 160 8.98 49.15 10.81
C ARG A 160 9.30 48.20 9.66
N GLU A 161 10.54 48.20 9.18
CA GLU A 161 10.98 47.28 8.13
C GLU A 161 10.95 45.81 8.59
N MET A 162 11.38 45.53 9.82
CA MET A 162 11.32 44.16 10.36
C MET A 162 9.89 43.65 10.54
N VAL A 163 8.98 44.48 11.05
CA VAL A 163 7.56 44.12 11.20
C VAL A 163 6.91 43.90 9.82
N GLY A 164 7.26 44.71 8.82
CA GLY A 164 6.84 44.52 7.44
C GLY A 164 7.26 43.15 6.88
N LYS A 165 8.53 42.77 7.08
CA LYS A 165 9.06 41.47 6.64
C LYS A 165 8.39 40.28 7.33
N VAL A 166 8.13 40.37 8.64
CA VAL A 166 7.43 39.30 9.39
C VAL A 166 5.96 39.17 8.95
N ALA A 167 5.29 40.30 8.68
CA ALA A 167 3.92 40.28 8.16
C ALA A 167 3.85 39.67 6.74
N GLU A 168 4.82 39.96 5.87
CA GLU A 168 4.94 39.34 4.55
C GLU A 168 5.22 37.83 4.65
N GLN A 169 6.14 37.42 5.53
CA GLN A 169 6.41 36.00 5.76
C GLN A 169 5.18 35.26 6.29
N ARG A 170 4.42 35.85 7.23
CA ARG A 170 3.16 35.28 7.71
C ARG A 170 2.13 35.15 6.58
N ARG A 171 2.01 36.18 5.73
CA ARG A 171 1.13 36.15 4.56
C ARG A 171 1.55 35.10 3.53
N ALA A 172 2.83 34.80 3.41
CA ALA A 172 3.37 33.76 2.52
C ALA A 172 3.14 32.33 3.06
N VAL A 173 3.02 32.15 4.37
CA VAL A 173 2.84 30.84 5.02
C VAL A 173 1.36 30.43 5.12
N GLU A 174 0.44 31.38 5.26
CA GLU A 174 -1.01 31.11 5.27
C GLU A 174 -1.52 30.21 4.12
N PRO A 175 -1.14 30.42 2.83
CA PRO A 175 -1.59 29.55 1.74
C PRO A 175 -1.08 28.11 1.86
N VAL A 176 0.07 27.88 2.49
CA VAL A 176 0.63 26.54 2.71
C VAL A 176 -0.21 25.76 3.72
N PHE A 177 -0.69 26.42 4.78
CA PHE A 177 -1.57 25.78 5.75
C PHE A 177 -2.94 25.44 5.17
N THR A 178 -3.50 26.30 4.31
CA THR A 178 -4.75 25.99 3.60
C THR A 178 -4.56 24.82 2.64
N GLU A 179 -3.44 24.76 1.91
CA GLU A 179 -3.14 23.65 1.01
C GLU A 179 -2.94 22.33 1.76
N ILE A 180 -2.25 22.34 2.90
CA ILE A 180 -2.08 21.15 3.76
C ILE A 180 -3.44 20.64 4.25
N ARG A 181 -4.32 21.56 4.67
CA ARG A 181 -5.67 21.20 5.13
C ARG A 181 -6.53 20.62 4.01
N ASP A 182 -6.46 21.17 2.81
CA ASP A 182 -7.16 20.63 1.64
C ASP A 182 -6.62 19.26 1.23
N ARG A 183 -5.30 19.06 1.26
CA ARG A 183 -4.67 17.75 1.03
C ARG A 183 -5.06 16.73 2.09
N GLN A 184 -5.16 17.12 3.36
CA GLN A 184 -5.64 16.23 4.42
C GLN A 184 -7.09 15.78 4.17
N ASN A 185 -7.98 16.71 3.79
CA ASN A 185 -9.37 16.38 3.47
C ASN A 185 -9.48 15.46 2.23
N GLN A 186 -8.61 15.65 1.24
CA GLN A 186 -8.52 14.74 0.09
C GLN A 186 -8.04 13.34 0.49
N LEU A 187 -7.07 13.25 1.41
CA LEU A 187 -6.60 11.96 1.94
C LEU A 187 -7.71 11.23 2.71
N GLU A 188 -8.47 11.92 3.55
CA GLU A 188 -9.58 11.32 4.29
C GLU A 188 -10.68 10.79 3.35
N ARG A 189 -11.03 11.55 2.30
CA ARG A 189 -11.99 11.08 1.28
C ARG A 189 -11.47 9.87 0.52
N SER A 190 -10.25 9.93 0.01
CA SER A 190 -9.68 8.81 -0.74
C SER A 190 -9.49 7.56 0.11
N LEU A 191 -9.17 7.68 1.39
CA LEU A 191 -9.08 6.55 2.32
C LEU A 191 -10.46 5.94 2.58
N HIS A 192 -11.50 6.77 2.68
CA HIS A 192 -12.87 6.31 2.80
C HIS A 192 -13.36 5.57 1.55
N ASP A 193 -13.05 6.07 0.35
CA ASP A 193 -13.35 5.43 -0.93
C ASP A 193 -12.56 4.11 -1.10
N LEU A 194 -11.38 3.99 -0.49
CA LEU A 194 -10.57 2.77 -0.50
C LEU A 194 -11.09 1.71 0.48
N GLU A 195 -11.60 2.16 1.62
CA GLU A 195 -12.25 1.32 2.62
C GLU A 195 -13.62 0.84 2.14
N THR A 196 -14.33 1.70 1.41
CA THR A 196 -15.73 1.52 1.01
C THR A 196 -15.85 1.80 -0.49
N ASP A 197 -15.97 0.74 -1.30
CA ASP A 197 -16.18 0.86 -2.75
C ASP A 197 -17.54 1.56 -3.04
N ASP A 198 -17.78 2.03 -4.27
CA ASP A 198 -19.02 2.69 -4.73
C ASP A 198 -20.29 1.87 -4.42
N ARG A 199 -20.12 0.56 -4.22
CA ARG A 199 -21.17 -0.42 -3.87
C ARG A 199 -21.36 -0.63 -2.37
N LYS A 200 -20.70 0.16 -1.52
CA LYS A 200 -20.63 0.02 -0.05
C LYS A 200 -20.04 -1.29 0.46
N ASN A 201 -19.30 -2.00 -0.39
CA ASN A 201 -18.59 -3.20 0.03
C ASN A 201 -17.27 -2.79 0.67
N ASN A 202 -17.07 -3.23 1.92
CA ASN A 202 -15.81 -2.97 2.60
C ASN A 202 -14.69 -3.84 2.02
N LEU A 203 -13.44 -3.41 2.19
CA LEU A 203 -12.26 -4.15 1.71
C LEU A 203 -12.19 -5.59 2.29
N ALA A 204 -12.66 -5.79 3.52
CA ALA A 204 -12.63 -7.08 4.21
C ALA A 204 -13.57 -8.12 3.56
N ASP A 205 -14.76 -7.69 3.17
CA ASP A 205 -15.77 -8.51 2.49
C ASP A 205 -15.27 -8.88 1.09
N ARG A 206 -14.66 -7.94 0.38
CA ARG A 206 -14.00 -8.23 -0.92
C ARG A 206 -12.88 -9.25 -0.78
N LEU A 207 -12.10 -9.18 0.29
CA LEU A 207 -11.03 -10.15 0.55
C LEU A 207 -11.60 -11.54 0.87
N LYS A 208 -12.72 -11.59 1.60
CA LYS A 208 -13.43 -12.83 1.91
C LYS A 208 -14.06 -13.47 0.67
N ASP A 209 -14.64 -12.68 -0.22
CA ASP A 209 -15.19 -13.14 -1.49
C ASP A 209 -14.09 -13.71 -2.39
N ILE A 210 -12.95 -13.00 -2.53
CA ILE A 210 -11.80 -13.51 -3.29
C ILE A 210 -11.29 -14.83 -2.70
N ALA A 211 -11.21 -14.95 -1.37
CA ALA A 211 -10.80 -16.20 -0.73
C ALA A 211 -11.76 -17.36 -1.03
N ARG A 212 -13.07 -17.09 -1.06
CA ARG A 212 -14.11 -18.07 -1.41
C ARG A 212 -14.01 -18.48 -2.88
N ASP A 213 -13.78 -17.52 -3.77
CA ASP A 213 -13.61 -17.78 -5.20
C ASP A 213 -12.37 -18.63 -5.45
N VAL A 214 -11.24 -18.32 -4.82
CA VAL A 214 -10.00 -19.12 -4.92
C VAL A 214 -10.22 -20.55 -4.43
N SER A 215 -10.93 -20.74 -3.32
CA SER A 215 -11.28 -22.08 -2.84
C SER A 215 -12.14 -22.86 -3.84
N THR A 216 -13.09 -22.18 -4.48
CA THR A 216 -13.96 -22.79 -5.50
C THR A 216 -13.16 -23.15 -6.75
N LEU A 217 -12.23 -22.29 -7.16
CA LEU A 217 -11.36 -22.49 -8.31
C LEU A 217 -10.40 -23.67 -8.09
N LEU A 218 -9.83 -23.80 -6.89
CA LEU A 218 -9.03 -24.97 -6.49
C LEU A 218 -9.84 -26.27 -6.55
N GLY A 219 -11.09 -26.25 -6.07
CA GLY A 219 -11.98 -27.41 -6.18
C GLY A 219 -12.22 -27.82 -7.63
N ARG A 220 -12.43 -26.85 -8.53
CA ARG A 220 -12.60 -27.11 -9.96
C ARG A 220 -11.34 -27.65 -10.62
N VAL A 221 -10.15 -27.15 -10.25
CA VAL A 221 -8.88 -27.66 -10.77
C VAL A 221 -8.68 -29.12 -10.37
N ASN A 222 -8.98 -29.47 -9.13
CA ASN A 222 -8.90 -30.86 -8.67
C ASN A 222 -9.87 -31.77 -9.44
N ALA A 223 -11.12 -31.33 -9.64
CA ALA A 223 -12.09 -32.09 -10.42
C ALA A 223 -11.61 -32.31 -11.88
N VAL A 224 -11.03 -31.28 -12.52
CA VAL A 224 -10.44 -31.41 -13.85
C VAL A 224 -9.27 -32.41 -13.84
N GLN A 225 -8.41 -32.36 -12.83
CA GLN A 225 -7.29 -33.30 -12.69
C GLN A 225 -7.78 -34.74 -12.54
N ASP A 226 -8.84 -34.98 -11.77
CA ASP A 226 -9.47 -36.29 -11.61
C ASP A 226 -10.08 -36.79 -12.92
N THR A 227 -10.76 -35.92 -13.68
CA THR A 227 -11.31 -36.30 -15.01
C THR A 227 -10.20 -36.63 -16.01
N PHE A 228 -9.05 -35.94 -15.94
CA PHE A 228 -7.91 -36.23 -16.82
C PHE A 228 -7.27 -37.57 -16.47
N ALA A 229 -7.20 -37.92 -15.18
CA ALA A 229 -6.76 -39.24 -14.74
C ALA A 229 -7.68 -40.35 -15.26
N ALA A 230 -9.00 -40.17 -15.17
CA ALA A 230 -9.97 -41.12 -15.72
C ALA A 230 -9.88 -41.25 -17.25
N LEU A 231 -9.68 -40.14 -17.97
CA LEU A 231 -9.51 -40.16 -19.43
C LEU A 231 -8.27 -40.95 -19.86
N ASN A 232 -7.15 -40.81 -19.13
CA ASN A 232 -5.95 -41.60 -19.40
C ASN A 232 -6.19 -43.08 -19.16
N GLN A 233 -6.91 -43.45 -18.10
CA GLN A 233 -7.28 -44.83 -17.84
C GLN A 233 -8.13 -45.42 -18.98
N TYR A 234 -9.13 -44.69 -19.46
CA TYR A 234 -9.93 -45.14 -20.61
C TYR A 234 -9.14 -45.27 -21.90
N LYS A 235 -8.15 -44.40 -22.12
CA LYS A 235 -7.24 -44.50 -23.26
C LYS A 235 -6.42 -45.79 -23.19
N ASP A 236 -5.92 -46.13 -22.01
CA ASP A 236 -5.14 -47.36 -21.80
C ASP A 236 -6.01 -48.61 -21.99
N ASP A 237 -7.25 -48.60 -21.48
CA ASP A 237 -8.22 -49.68 -21.67
C ASP A 237 -8.59 -49.86 -23.15
N LEU A 238 -8.75 -48.76 -23.90
CA LEU A 238 -9.03 -48.79 -25.33
C LEU A 238 -7.84 -49.32 -26.14
N ALA A 239 -6.61 -48.94 -25.76
CA ALA A 239 -5.41 -49.50 -26.36
C ALA A 239 -5.30 -51.01 -26.11
N LYS A 240 -5.67 -51.47 -24.92
CA LYS A 240 -5.71 -52.89 -24.57
C LYS A 240 -6.76 -53.65 -25.38
N SER A 241 -8.00 -53.14 -25.45
CA SER A 241 -9.06 -53.74 -26.26
C SER A 241 -8.67 -53.80 -27.75
N HIS A 242 -8.02 -52.74 -28.27
CA HIS A 242 -7.56 -52.74 -29.65
C HIS A 242 -6.44 -53.78 -29.90
N ALA A 243 -5.55 -54.00 -28.93
CA ALA A 243 -4.54 -55.05 -28.99
C ALA A 243 -5.18 -56.45 -28.98
N GLU A 244 -6.24 -56.65 -28.21
CA GLU A 244 -6.99 -57.92 -28.15
C GLU A 244 -7.79 -58.19 -29.45
N LEU A 245 -8.29 -57.15 -30.13
CA LEU A 245 -9.02 -57.27 -31.40
C LEU A 245 -8.11 -57.45 -32.64
N ALA A 246 -6.83 -57.06 -32.54
CA ALA A 246 -5.87 -57.18 -33.64
C ALA A 246 -5.71 -58.62 -34.18
N PRO A 247 -5.52 -59.67 -33.36
CA PRO A 247 -5.39 -61.04 -33.85
C PRO A 247 -6.68 -61.58 -34.49
N LEU A 248 -7.86 -61.19 -33.99
CA LEU A 248 -9.16 -61.60 -34.56
C LEU A 248 -9.41 -61.01 -35.96
N ARG A 249 -8.79 -59.85 -36.25
CA ARG A 249 -8.81 -59.18 -37.55
C ARG A 249 -7.68 -59.61 -38.50
N SER A 250 -6.76 -60.48 -38.06
CA SER A 250 -5.65 -60.92 -38.92
C SER A 250 -6.17 -61.69 -40.13
N ALA A 251 -5.61 -61.39 -41.31
CA ALA A 251 -6.05 -62.00 -42.57
C ALA A 251 -5.74 -63.50 -42.64
N ASP A 252 -4.69 -63.95 -41.95
CA ASP A 252 -4.16 -65.31 -42.06
C ASP A 252 -4.66 -66.27 -40.96
N ALA A 253 -5.14 -65.74 -39.81
CA ALA A 253 -5.59 -66.55 -38.66
C ALA A 253 -6.87 -66.02 -37.99
N GLY A 254 -7.44 -64.93 -38.50
CA GLY A 254 -8.67 -64.32 -37.98
C GLY A 254 -9.93 -64.92 -38.58
N ILE A 255 -11.06 -64.29 -38.28
CA ILE A 255 -12.41 -64.79 -38.62
C ILE A 255 -12.58 -64.99 -40.13
N ASN A 256 -11.95 -64.16 -40.97
CA ASN A 256 -12.05 -64.28 -42.43
C ASN A 256 -11.30 -65.51 -42.99
N ALA A 257 -10.17 -65.90 -42.39
CA ALA A 257 -9.45 -67.12 -42.76
C ALA A 257 -10.29 -68.37 -42.42
N LEU A 258 -10.91 -68.37 -41.24
CA LEU A 258 -11.81 -69.44 -40.80
C LEU A 258 -13.06 -69.55 -41.70
N ILE A 259 -13.62 -68.42 -42.16
CA ILE A 259 -14.73 -68.42 -43.13
C ILE A 259 -14.30 -69.00 -44.49
N GLY A 260 -13.08 -68.68 -44.95
CA GLY A 260 -12.50 -69.25 -46.17
C GLY A 260 -12.29 -70.76 -46.09
N GLU A 261 -11.74 -71.25 -44.98
CA GLU A 261 -11.58 -72.69 -44.72
C GLU A 261 -12.93 -73.41 -44.63
N LEU A 262 -13.94 -72.78 -44.02
CA LEU A 262 -15.28 -73.34 -43.89
C LEU A 262 -15.95 -73.48 -45.27
N SER A 263 -15.82 -72.49 -46.16
CA SER A 263 -16.33 -72.56 -47.53
C SER A 263 -15.70 -73.71 -48.32
N LEU A 264 -14.38 -73.90 -48.21
CA LEU A 264 -13.68 -75.01 -48.87
C LEU A 264 -14.08 -76.37 -48.30
N SER A 265 -14.36 -76.44 -46.99
CA SER A 265 -14.86 -77.67 -46.36
C SER A 265 -16.28 -78.02 -46.82
N HIS A 266 -17.12 -77.00 -47.02
CA HIS A 266 -18.48 -77.14 -47.52
C HIS A 266 -18.50 -77.66 -48.97
N ASP A 267 -17.64 -77.12 -49.84
CA ASP A 267 -17.55 -77.56 -51.23
C ASP A 267 -17.05 -79.01 -51.36
N ARG A 268 -16.13 -79.42 -50.48
CA ARG A 268 -15.68 -80.82 -50.39
C ARG A 268 -16.79 -81.75 -49.91
N LEU A 269 -17.61 -81.29 -48.96
CA LEU A 269 -18.72 -82.07 -48.43
C LEU A 269 -19.82 -82.26 -49.48
N ALA A 270 -20.18 -81.21 -50.23
CA ALA A 270 -21.12 -81.30 -51.34
C ALA A 270 -20.66 -82.32 -52.40
N LYS A 271 -19.37 -82.32 -52.73
CA LYS A 271 -18.79 -83.28 -53.68
C LYS A 271 -18.81 -84.73 -53.18
N SER A 272 -18.59 -84.94 -51.88
CA SER A 272 -18.68 -86.27 -51.25
C SER A 272 -20.10 -86.81 -51.16
N ILE A 273 -21.11 -85.93 -51.14
CA ILE A 273 -22.53 -86.30 -51.13
C ILE A 273 -22.98 -86.79 -52.52
N ASP A 274 -22.51 -86.15 -53.59
CA ASP A 274 -22.78 -86.60 -54.98
C ASP A 274 -22.15 -87.99 -55.28
N GLU A 275 -20.99 -88.27 -54.69
CA GLU A 275 -20.30 -89.57 -54.81
C GLU A 275 -20.98 -90.69 -54.01
N LEU A 276 -21.69 -90.34 -52.92
CA LEU A 276 -22.46 -91.28 -52.10
C LEU A 276 -23.82 -91.65 -52.72
N ASP A 277 -24.40 -90.79 -53.55
CA ASP A 277 -25.71 -91.01 -54.19
C ASP A 277 -25.62 -91.90 -55.46
N THR A 278 -24.41 -92.12 -55.99
CA THR A 278 -24.18 -92.82 -57.27
C THR A 278 -23.47 -94.18 -57.17
N GLY A 279 -23.01 -94.59 -55.99
CA GLY A 279 -22.04 -95.70 -55.85
C GLY A 279 -22.43 -96.87 -54.93
N GLY A 280 -23.70 -97.31 -54.89
CA GLY A 280 -24.11 -98.34 -53.93
C GLY A 280 -23.91 -99.80 -54.36
N GLU A 281 -22.96 -100.54 -53.74
CA GLU A 281 -23.03 -101.99 -53.40
C GLU A 281 -21.97 -102.40 -52.31
N ALA A 282 -22.19 -102.16 -50.99
CA ALA A 282 -21.45 -102.82 -49.86
C ALA A 282 -22.05 -102.54 -48.44
N PRO A 283 -21.77 -103.39 -47.39
CA PRO A 283 -22.69 -103.69 -46.28
C PRO A 283 -22.59 -102.84 -44.98
N LEU A 284 -23.64 -102.93 -44.16
CA LEU A 284 -24.04 -102.07 -43.02
C LEU A 284 -23.12 -101.98 -41.77
N GLY A 285 -22.09 -102.83 -41.61
CA GLY A 285 -21.19 -102.77 -40.44
C GLY A 285 -20.33 -101.51 -40.41
N THR A 286 -19.83 -101.10 -41.58
CA THR A 286 -19.07 -99.85 -41.75
C THR A 286 -19.95 -98.62 -41.63
N ARG A 287 -21.26 -98.73 -41.87
CA ARG A 287 -22.26 -97.65 -41.72
C ARG A 287 -22.57 -97.32 -40.26
N VAL A 288 -22.48 -98.30 -39.34
CA VAL A 288 -22.71 -98.09 -37.90
C VAL A 288 -21.48 -97.46 -37.22
N GLU A 289 -20.27 -97.85 -37.62
CA GLU A 289 -19.04 -97.25 -37.09
C GLU A 289 -18.86 -95.80 -37.57
N THR A 290 -19.25 -95.50 -38.81
CA THR A 290 -19.31 -94.13 -39.34
C THR A 290 -20.41 -93.29 -38.69
N LEU A 291 -21.59 -93.85 -38.40
CA LEU A 291 -22.64 -93.16 -37.63
C LEU A 291 -22.22 -92.83 -36.19
N SER A 292 -21.50 -93.74 -35.52
CA SER A 292 -20.94 -93.51 -34.18
C SER A 292 -19.92 -92.35 -34.18
N LYS A 293 -19.03 -92.33 -35.18
CA LYS A 293 -18.03 -91.27 -35.34
C LYS A 293 -18.68 -89.92 -35.68
N ASN A 294 -19.70 -89.92 -36.53
CA ASN A 294 -20.46 -88.73 -36.89
C ASN A 294 -21.26 -88.18 -35.70
N LYS A 295 -21.78 -89.03 -34.81
CA LYS A 295 -22.46 -88.58 -33.59
C LYS A 295 -21.53 -87.80 -32.67
N ILE A 296 -20.31 -88.32 -32.44
CA ILE A 296 -19.30 -87.64 -31.60
C ILE A 296 -18.87 -86.32 -32.23
N GLU A 297 -18.72 -86.28 -33.56
CA GLU A 297 -18.39 -85.05 -34.27
C GLU A 297 -19.53 -84.01 -34.19
N ILE A 298 -20.79 -84.44 -34.27
CA ILE A 298 -21.95 -83.57 -34.10
C ILE A 298 -22.04 -83.03 -32.68
N GLU A 299 -21.78 -83.85 -31.66
CA GLU A 299 -21.73 -83.38 -30.26
C GLU A 299 -20.61 -82.36 -30.04
N GLN A 300 -19.44 -82.55 -30.66
CA GLN A 300 -18.35 -81.57 -30.62
C GLN A 300 -18.70 -80.28 -31.38
N ARG A 301 -19.37 -80.38 -32.53
CA ARG A 301 -19.87 -79.20 -33.27
C ARG A 301 -20.95 -78.47 -32.49
N LEU A 302 -21.81 -79.19 -31.77
CA LEU A 302 -22.84 -78.62 -30.93
C LEU A 302 -22.23 -77.88 -29.72
N ALA A 303 -21.22 -78.46 -29.06
CA ALA A 303 -20.48 -77.78 -28.00
C ALA A 303 -19.82 -76.49 -28.49
N ARG A 304 -19.23 -76.50 -29.69
CA ARG A 304 -18.66 -75.28 -30.31
C ARG A 304 -19.73 -74.24 -30.62
N ILE A 305 -20.93 -74.66 -31.03
CA ILE A 305 -22.05 -73.75 -31.28
C ILE A 305 -22.56 -73.14 -29.96
N ASP A 306 -22.64 -73.93 -28.89
CA ASP A 306 -22.98 -73.42 -27.55
C ASP A 306 -21.95 -72.41 -27.04
N ASP A 307 -20.66 -72.67 -27.24
CA ASP A 307 -19.60 -71.70 -26.93
C ASP A 307 -19.77 -70.42 -27.76
N SER A 308 -20.08 -70.56 -29.05
CA SER A 308 -20.36 -69.42 -29.94
C SER A 308 -21.56 -68.60 -29.44
N PHE A 309 -22.60 -69.27 -28.96
CA PHE A 309 -23.80 -68.62 -28.42
C PHE A 309 -23.52 -67.88 -27.11
N ASN A 310 -22.68 -68.46 -26.24
CA ASN A 310 -22.21 -67.81 -25.02
C ASN A 310 -21.37 -66.57 -25.32
N ILE A 311 -20.50 -66.63 -26.34
CA ILE A 311 -19.73 -65.47 -26.81
C ILE A 311 -20.66 -64.38 -27.34
N LEU A 312 -21.65 -64.73 -28.18
CA LEU A 312 -22.66 -63.78 -28.68
C LEU A 312 -23.46 -63.11 -27.55
N LYS A 313 -23.77 -63.86 -26.49
CA LYS A 313 -24.45 -63.33 -25.31
C LYS A 313 -23.56 -62.36 -24.53
N ALA A 314 -22.27 -62.64 -24.38
CA ALA A 314 -21.31 -61.72 -23.78
C ALA A 314 -21.19 -60.43 -24.60
N ILE A 315 -21.02 -60.53 -25.91
CA ILE A 315 -20.96 -59.37 -26.83
C ILE A 315 -22.21 -58.50 -26.70
N ARG A 316 -23.41 -59.11 -26.61
CA ARG A 316 -24.65 -58.36 -26.43
C ARG A 316 -24.66 -57.57 -25.11
N LEU A 317 -24.14 -58.16 -24.03
CA LEU A 317 -24.00 -57.47 -22.74
C LEU A 317 -23.04 -56.28 -22.86
N ASP A 318 -21.91 -56.46 -23.55
CA ASP A 318 -20.92 -55.41 -23.77
C ASP A 318 -21.49 -54.24 -24.59
N PHE A 319 -22.34 -54.51 -25.59
CA PHE A 319 -23.05 -53.47 -26.33
C PHE A 319 -24.03 -52.68 -25.47
N GLU A 320 -24.71 -53.34 -24.54
CA GLU A 320 -25.64 -52.71 -23.61
C GLU A 320 -24.88 -51.81 -22.62
N GLU A 321 -23.70 -52.26 -22.15
CA GLU A 321 -22.78 -51.45 -21.34
C GLU A 321 -22.23 -50.24 -22.12
N LEU A 322 -21.81 -50.44 -23.38
CA LEU A 322 -21.36 -49.36 -24.25
C LEU A 322 -22.45 -48.30 -24.46
N GLY A 323 -23.71 -48.72 -24.64
CA GLY A 323 -24.85 -47.81 -24.73
C GLY A 323 -25.04 -46.97 -23.45
N GLN A 324 -24.87 -47.59 -22.28
CA GLN A 324 -24.93 -46.87 -21.00
C GLN A 324 -23.77 -45.86 -20.87
N ARG A 325 -22.55 -46.26 -21.24
CA ARG A 325 -21.38 -45.36 -21.23
C ARG A 325 -21.55 -44.20 -22.19
N GLN A 326 -22.11 -44.43 -23.38
CA GLN A 326 -22.43 -43.36 -24.34
C GLN A 326 -23.43 -42.35 -23.73
N ALA A 327 -24.52 -42.83 -23.14
CA ALA A 327 -25.50 -41.96 -22.48
C ALA A 327 -24.89 -41.19 -21.29
N GLN A 328 -23.92 -41.77 -20.58
CA GLN A 328 -23.20 -41.08 -19.52
C GLN A 328 -22.25 -40.02 -20.07
N LEU A 329 -21.57 -40.30 -21.19
CA LEU A 329 -20.72 -39.32 -21.88
C LEU A 329 -21.54 -38.15 -22.42
N GLU A 330 -22.72 -38.39 -23.01
CA GLU A 330 -23.61 -37.32 -23.47
C GLU A 330 -24.05 -36.41 -22.32
N ARG A 331 -24.42 -36.97 -21.16
CA ARG A 331 -24.74 -36.17 -19.97
C ARG A 331 -23.53 -35.37 -19.47
N SER A 332 -22.37 -36.01 -19.41
CA SER A 332 -21.13 -35.36 -18.96
C SER A 332 -20.72 -34.23 -19.91
N LEU A 333 -20.93 -34.41 -21.21
CA LEU A 333 -20.67 -33.38 -22.22
C LEU A 333 -21.64 -32.21 -22.07
N ALA A 334 -22.92 -32.48 -21.84
CA ALA A 334 -23.92 -31.46 -21.55
C ALA A 334 -23.59 -30.66 -20.28
N ASP A 335 -23.11 -31.32 -19.22
CA ASP A 335 -22.66 -30.66 -17.98
C ASP A 335 -21.40 -29.80 -18.19
N VAL A 336 -20.54 -30.17 -19.14
CA VAL A 336 -19.37 -29.35 -19.51
C VAL A 336 -19.78 -28.15 -20.37
N GLU A 337 -20.67 -28.37 -21.33
CA GLU A 337 -21.16 -27.34 -22.24
C GLU A 337 -21.99 -26.28 -21.50
N THR A 338 -22.78 -26.71 -20.51
CA THR A 338 -23.68 -25.87 -19.71
C THR A 338 -23.40 -26.00 -18.22
N ASP A 339 -23.07 -24.90 -17.55
CA ASP A 339 -22.89 -24.84 -16.09
C ASP A 339 -24.22 -25.15 -15.37
N PRO A 340 -24.26 -25.39 -14.04
CA PRO A 340 -25.52 -25.52 -13.29
C PRO A 340 -26.39 -24.25 -13.39
N ASP A 341 -25.79 -23.10 -13.71
CA ASP A 341 -26.48 -21.83 -13.99
C ASP A 341 -26.94 -21.69 -15.46
N GLY A 342 -26.76 -22.72 -16.30
CA GLY A 342 -27.13 -22.71 -17.73
C GLY A 342 -26.18 -21.92 -18.64
N LYS A 343 -25.02 -21.49 -18.14
CA LYS A 343 -24.07 -20.67 -18.90
C LYS A 343 -23.19 -21.52 -19.81
N SER A 344 -23.13 -21.13 -21.07
CA SER A 344 -22.31 -21.81 -22.07
C SER A 344 -20.81 -21.61 -21.83
N LEU A 345 -19.99 -22.51 -22.37
CA LEU A 345 -18.52 -22.41 -22.32
C LEU A 345 -18.00 -21.11 -22.97
N THR A 346 -18.67 -20.63 -24.02
CA THR A 346 -18.37 -19.35 -24.70
C THR A 346 -18.71 -18.14 -23.83
N GLU A 347 -19.83 -18.15 -23.11
CA GLU A 347 -20.16 -17.11 -22.13
C GLU A 347 -19.14 -17.05 -21.00
N ARG A 348 -18.67 -18.22 -20.52
CA ARG A 348 -17.62 -18.29 -19.50
C ARG A 348 -16.29 -17.77 -20.03
N GLN A 349 -15.93 -18.09 -21.27
CA GLN A 349 -14.75 -17.55 -21.93
C GLN A 349 -14.83 -16.02 -22.08
N ASN A 350 -15.99 -15.49 -22.45
CA ASN A 350 -16.21 -14.04 -22.56
C ASN A 350 -16.09 -13.36 -21.19
N ALA A 351 -16.69 -13.91 -20.14
CA ALA A 351 -16.57 -13.39 -18.77
C ALA A 351 -15.11 -13.40 -18.27
N LEU A 352 -14.33 -14.44 -18.60
CA LEU A 352 -12.91 -14.51 -18.26
C LEU A 352 -12.11 -13.43 -19.03
N ASN A 353 -12.44 -13.21 -20.30
CA ASN A 353 -11.78 -12.19 -21.12
C ASN A 353 -12.07 -10.78 -20.58
N ASP A 354 -13.32 -10.51 -20.22
CA ASP A 354 -13.73 -9.24 -19.59
C ASP A 354 -13.01 -9.01 -18.26
N PHE A 355 -12.88 -10.06 -17.44
CA PHE A 355 -12.12 -10.01 -16.20
C PHE A 355 -10.63 -9.70 -16.45
N VAL A 356 -10.01 -10.28 -17.48
CA VAL A 356 -8.62 -10.00 -17.85
C VAL A 356 -8.46 -8.56 -18.31
N ILE A 357 -9.38 -8.04 -19.13
CA ILE A 357 -9.38 -6.64 -19.58
C ILE A 357 -9.50 -5.69 -18.37
N GLN A 358 -10.45 -5.95 -17.47
CA GLN A 358 -10.64 -5.15 -16.26
C GLN A 358 -9.42 -5.20 -15.34
N SER A 359 -8.80 -6.38 -15.19
CA SER A 359 -7.59 -6.56 -14.39
C SER A 359 -6.41 -5.78 -14.96
N ARG A 360 -6.24 -5.77 -16.29
CA ARG A 360 -5.21 -4.96 -16.97
C ARG A 360 -5.42 -3.47 -16.76
N GLN A 361 -6.66 -2.99 -16.87
CA GLN A 361 -7.01 -1.59 -16.62
C GLN A 361 -6.69 -1.18 -15.17
N ARG A 362 -7.06 -2.02 -14.19
CA ARG A 362 -6.71 -1.79 -12.78
C ARG A 362 -5.21 -1.77 -12.54
N LEU A 363 -4.45 -2.65 -13.19
CA LEU A 363 -2.99 -2.65 -13.13
C LEU A 363 -2.39 -1.36 -13.70
N GLY A 364 -2.94 -0.85 -14.80
CA GLY A 364 -2.54 0.45 -15.37
C GLY A 364 -2.78 1.60 -14.40
N ALA A 365 -3.97 1.68 -13.79
CA ALA A 365 -4.27 2.68 -12.77
C ALA A 365 -3.36 2.57 -11.53
N LEU A 366 -3.01 1.35 -11.12
CA LEU A 366 -2.04 1.13 -10.03
C LEU A 366 -0.61 1.56 -10.41
N GLN A 367 -0.22 1.43 -11.68
CA GLN A 367 1.07 1.93 -12.15
C GLN A 367 1.12 3.46 -12.18
N GLU A 368 0.03 4.10 -12.61
CA GLU A 368 -0.10 5.56 -12.62
C GLU A 368 -0.06 6.13 -11.19
N THR A 369 -0.78 5.50 -10.26
CA THR A 369 -0.71 5.87 -8.84
C THR A 369 0.66 5.61 -8.20
N LEU A 370 1.39 4.57 -8.62
CA LEU A 370 2.79 4.39 -8.21
C LEU A 370 3.71 5.49 -8.76
N ALA A 371 3.45 5.97 -9.97
CA ALA A 371 4.20 7.08 -10.56
C ALA A 371 3.95 8.38 -9.78
N THR A 372 2.70 8.69 -9.44
CA THR A 372 2.36 9.87 -8.62
C THR A 372 2.92 9.76 -7.20
N LEU A 373 2.87 8.58 -6.56
CA LEU A 373 3.47 8.35 -5.24
C LEU A 373 4.99 8.57 -5.26
N ASN A 374 5.67 8.15 -6.31
CA ASN A 374 7.11 8.40 -6.47
C ASN A 374 7.41 9.90 -6.68
N ALA A 375 6.58 10.62 -7.41
CA ALA A 375 6.68 12.08 -7.55
C ALA A 375 6.52 12.76 -6.18
N PHE A 376 5.49 12.40 -5.41
CA PHE A 376 5.30 12.93 -4.06
C PHE A 376 6.46 12.62 -3.12
N LYS A 377 7.03 11.41 -3.21
CA LYS A 377 8.21 11.06 -2.42
C LYS A 377 9.41 11.94 -2.76
N SER A 378 9.59 12.28 -4.04
CA SER A 378 10.64 13.20 -4.49
C SER A 378 10.42 14.60 -3.92
N GLU A 379 9.20 15.12 -4.00
CA GLU A 379 8.84 16.43 -3.44
C GLU A 379 8.98 16.47 -1.93
N LEU A 380 8.59 15.42 -1.21
CA LEU A 380 8.76 15.34 0.24
C LEU A 380 10.24 15.30 0.64
N SER A 381 11.06 14.57 -0.13
CA SER A 381 12.52 14.56 0.07
C SER A 381 13.13 15.95 -0.17
N LYS A 382 12.62 16.68 -1.17
CA LYS A 382 13.03 18.07 -1.46
C LYS A 382 12.61 19.02 -0.35
N SER A 383 11.34 19.00 0.06
CA SER A 383 10.83 19.80 1.18
C SER A 383 11.58 19.50 2.48
N GLN A 384 11.90 18.23 2.75
CA GLN A 384 12.71 17.86 3.90
C GLN A 384 14.13 18.43 3.80
N ALA A 385 14.75 18.42 2.62
CA ALA A 385 16.05 19.04 2.40
C ALA A 385 15.98 20.58 2.60
N ASP A 386 14.90 21.23 2.15
CA ASP A 386 14.68 22.67 2.30
C ASP A 386 14.43 23.08 3.77
N LEU A 387 13.93 22.17 4.61
CA LEU A 387 13.73 22.39 6.05
C LEU A 387 14.99 22.18 6.90
N VAL A 388 16.03 21.50 6.38
CA VAL A 388 17.29 21.26 7.13
C VAL A 388 18.01 22.57 7.48
N PRO A 389 18.17 23.55 6.58
CA PRO A 389 18.77 24.85 6.90
C PRO A 389 18.00 25.62 7.98
N LEU A 390 16.67 25.57 7.97
CA LEU A 390 15.82 26.25 8.96
C LEU A 390 15.93 25.65 10.37
N LYS A 391 16.33 24.37 10.45
CA LYS A 391 16.62 23.66 11.71
C LYS A 391 18.09 23.71 12.11
N ALA A 392 18.96 24.37 11.34
CA ALA A 392 20.38 24.39 11.62
C ALA A 392 20.66 25.16 12.92
N PRO A 393 21.48 24.66 13.85
CA PRO A 393 21.73 25.30 15.15
C PRO A 393 22.40 26.68 15.06
N VAL A 394 23.06 26.99 13.94
CA VAL A 394 23.90 28.19 13.79
C VAL A 394 23.22 29.29 12.96
N PHE A 395 22.34 28.93 12.03
CA PHE A 395 21.67 29.88 11.11
C PHE A 395 20.16 29.65 10.99
N GLY A 396 19.63 28.66 11.71
CA GLY A 396 18.21 28.32 11.71
C GLY A 396 17.40 29.19 12.67
N ILE A 397 16.12 28.87 12.78
CA ILE A 397 15.15 29.65 13.55
C ILE A 397 15.55 29.73 15.03
N GLU A 398 16.12 28.66 15.60
CA GLU A 398 16.63 28.68 16.99
C GLU A 398 17.80 29.65 17.19
N ALA A 399 18.71 29.74 16.22
CA ALA A 399 19.82 30.69 16.26
C ALA A 399 19.31 32.13 16.17
N MET A 400 18.33 32.39 15.30
CA MET A 400 17.66 33.70 15.21
C MET A 400 16.91 34.05 16.50
N ILE A 401 16.23 33.09 17.13
CA ILE A 401 15.56 33.31 18.43
C ILE A 401 16.58 33.64 19.51
N ALA A 402 17.71 32.92 19.55
CA ALA A 402 18.80 33.21 20.48
C ALA A 402 19.38 34.61 20.24
N GLU A 403 19.61 35.01 18.99
CA GLU A 403 20.08 36.35 18.62
C GLU A 403 19.07 37.43 19.04
N VAL A 404 17.77 37.22 18.81
CA VAL A 404 16.70 38.10 19.31
C VAL A 404 16.70 38.17 20.84
N GLY A 405 16.98 37.05 21.53
CA GLY A 405 17.13 37.02 22.99
C GLY A 405 18.32 37.87 23.46
N THR A 406 19.48 37.71 22.83
CA THR A 406 20.68 38.49 23.17
C THR A 406 20.50 39.98 22.90
N THR A 407 19.82 40.34 21.80
CA THR A 407 19.51 41.74 21.48
C THR A 407 18.48 42.31 22.44
N ARG A 408 17.46 41.54 22.86
CA ARG A 408 16.51 41.92 23.92
C ARG A 408 17.24 42.19 25.23
N ASP A 409 18.16 41.32 25.64
CA ASP A 409 18.89 41.47 26.89
C ASP A 409 19.88 42.65 26.83
N LEU A 410 20.50 42.89 25.67
CA LEU A 410 21.29 44.09 25.43
C LEU A 410 20.42 45.36 25.47
N LEU A 411 19.21 45.30 24.92
CA LEU A 411 18.24 46.40 24.97
C LEU A 411 17.79 46.66 26.42
N ALA A 412 17.53 45.61 27.20
CA ALA A 412 17.18 45.72 28.60
C ALA A 412 18.34 46.29 29.42
N ARG A 413 19.58 45.89 29.14
CA ARG A 413 20.77 46.49 29.77
C ARG A 413 20.95 47.96 29.40
N THR A 414 20.86 48.29 28.11
CA THR A 414 21.00 49.69 27.67
C THR A 414 19.85 50.57 28.17
N VAL A 415 18.62 50.06 28.22
CA VAL A 415 17.50 50.75 28.90
C VAL A 415 17.80 50.92 30.39
N GLY A 416 18.28 49.88 31.06
CA GLY A 416 18.71 49.97 32.46
C GLY A 416 19.84 50.98 32.68
N GLU A 417 20.79 51.08 31.75
CA GLU A 417 21.88 52.08 31.77
C GLU A 417 21.34 53.49 31.51
N ILE A 418 20.37 53.67 30.61
CA ILE A 418 19.70 54.95 30.35
C ILE A 418 18.84 55.39 31.54
N GLU A 419 18.20 54.43 32.21
CA GLU A 419 17.44 54.66 33.43
C GLU A 419 18.38 55.01 34.60
N ALA A 420 19.53 54.32 34.70
CA ALA A 420 20.56 54.60 35.69
C ALA A 420 21.27 55.94 35.46
N SER A 421 21.49 56.35 34.20
CA SER A 421 22.25 57.56 33.87
C SER A 421 21.51 58.86 34.18
N GLY A 422 20.17 58.86 34.15
CA GLY A 422 19.38 60.07 34.40
C GLY A 422 18.48 60.01 35.63
N GLY A 423 18.79 59.15 36.59
CA GLY A 423 18.30 59.22 37.98
C GLY A 423 16.80 59.02 38.23
N VAL A 424 15.99 58.92 37.18
CA VAL A 424 14.54 58.66 37.24
C VAL A 424 14.14 57.80 36.04
N THR A 425 13.13 56.94 36.20
CA THR A 425 12.67 56.04 35.12
C THR A 425 12.29 56.82 33.87
N LEU A 426 12.48 56.23 32.68
CA LEU A 426 12.17 56.93 31.42
C LEU A 426 10.72 57.44 31.40
N VAL A 427 9.81 56.66 31.97
CA VAL A 427 8.39 56.96 32.14
C VAL A 427 8.18 58.24 32.94
N SER A 428 8.85 58.39 34.08
CA SER A 428 8.70 59.57 34.93
C SER A 428 9.24 60.85 34.28
N ARG A 429 10.31 60.76 33.47
CA ARG A 429 10.84 61.90 32.72
C ARG A 429 9.87 62.36 31.64
N VAL A 430 9.23 61.41 30.95
CA VAL A 430 8.18 61.68 29.97
C VAL A 430 6.97 62.35 30.65
N ASP A 431 6.55 61.88 31.81
CA ASP A 431 5.45 62.48 32.56
C ASP A 431 5.77 63.89 33.08
N ALA A 432 6.99 64.12 33.57
CA ALA A 432 7.44 65.44 33.99
C ALA A 432 7.49 66.43 32.82
N LEU A 433 7.99 66.00 31.66
CA LEU A 433 8.01 66.80 30.45
C LEU A 433 6.58 67.11 29.96
N ALA A 434 5.67 66.13 30.03
CA ALA A 434 4.27 66.34 29.68
C ALA A 434 3.56 67.33 30.62
N LYS A 435 3.88 67.30 31.92
CA LYS A 435 3.37 68.29 32.89
C LYS A 435 3.94 69.69 32.62
N SER A 436 5.25 69.80 32.42
CA SER A 436 5.93 71.07 32.11
C SER A 436 5.39 71.69 30.82
N LYS A 437 5.15 70.88 29.78
CA LYS A 437 4.53 71.33 28.54
C LYS A 437 3.14 71.94 28.78
N ARG A 438 2.27 71.26 29.55
CA ARG A 438 0.94 71.80 29.88
C ARG A 438 1.01 73.12 30.65
N GLU A 439 1.94 73.23 31.60
CA GLU A 439 2.14 74.47 32.36
C GLU A 439 2.58 75.64 31.47
N VAL A 440 3.48 75.37 30.51
CA VAL A 440 3.90 76.39 29.53
C VAL A 440 2.75 76.79 28.62
N GLU A 441 1.93 75.84 28.15
CA GLU A 441 0.73 76.12 27.35
C GLU A 441 -0.27 77.00 28.13
N ASP A 442 -0.50 76.72 29.41
CA ASP A 442 -1.35 77.53 30.30
C ASP A 442 -0.81 78.95 30.51
N ARG A 443 0.52 79.10 30.67
CA ARG A 443 1.15 80.43 30.78
C ARG A 443 1.03 81.21 29.48
N LEU A 444 1.16 80.54 28.34
CA LEU A 444 0.99 81.14 27.03
C LEU A 444 -0.44 81.66 26.83
N ALA A 445 -1.44 80.86 27.21
CA ALA A 445 -2.85 81.25 27.15
C ALA A 445 -3.13 82.52 27.97
N ARG A 446 -2.61 82.59 29.21
CA ARG A 446 -2.75 83.80 30.05
C ARG A 446 -2.06 85.04 29.47
N ILE A 447 -0.92 84.86 28.80
CA ILE A 447 -0.24 85.95 28.11
C ILE A 447 -1.10 86.47 26.96
N PHE A 448 -1.71 85.57 26.17
CA PHE A 448 -2.65 85.96 25.12
C PHE A 448 -3.86 86.71 25.66
N ASP A 449 -4.43 86.29 26.79
CA ASP A 449 -5.53 87.00 27.44
C ASP A 449 -5.13 88.42 27.89
N ASN A 450 -3.94 88.58 28.48
CA ASN A 450 -3.40 89.88 28.86
C ASN A 450 -3.15 90.79 27.64
N PHE A 451 -2.69 90.25 26.51
CA PHE A 451 -2.54 91.00 25.27
C PHE A 451 -3.89 91.45 24.70
N ASN A 452 -4.92 90.60 24.76
CA ASN A 452 -6.28 90.97 24.37
C ASN A 452 -6.85 92.08 25.25
N ALA A 453 -6.59 92.04 26.56
CA ALA A 453 -6.98 93.10 27.49
C ALA A 453 -6.25 94.42 27.21
N LEU A 454 -4.95 94.36 26.87
CA LEU A 454 -4.15 95.52 26.45
C LEU A 454 -4.67 96.12 25.14
N ASP A 455 -5.07 95.30 24.18
CA ASP A 455 -5.64 95.78 22.91
C ASP A 455 -7.04 96.40 23.11
N ALA A 456 -7.85 95.85 24.03
CA ALA A 456 -9.10 96.47 24.46
C ALA A 456 -8.87 97.84 25.11
N MET A 457 -7.91 97.96 26.04
CA MET A 457 -7.53 99.26 26.63
C MET A 457 -7.01 100.24 25.57
N ARG A 458 -6.23 99.78 24.60
CA ARG A 458 -5.77 100.62 23.47
C ARG A 458 -6.96 101.14 22.66
N LYS A 459 -7.96 100.29 22.39
CA LYS A 459 -9.18 100.67 21.67
C LYS A 459 -10.02 101.67 22.47
N ASP A 460 -10.14 101.48 23.79
CA ASP A 460 -10.85 102.40 24.68
C ASP A 460 -10.15 103.77 24.74
N ILE A 461 -8.82 103.79 24.86
CA ILE A 461 -8.02 105.03 24.77
C ILE A 461 -8.26 105.72 23.42
N GLY A 462 -8.24 104.97 22.31
CA GLY A 462 -8.57 105.50 20.99
C GLY A 462 -9.99 106.08 20.91
N GLY A 463 -10.96 105.41 21.54
CA GLY A 463 -12.34 105.89 21.67
C GLY A 463 -12.46 107.18 22.49
N ILE A 464 -11.72 107.29 23.60
CA ILE A 464 -11.64 108.50 24.42
C ILE A 464 -11.04 109.65 23.61
N PHE A 465 -9.94 109.43 22.88
CA PHE A 465 -9.35 110.45 22.01
C PHE A 465 -10.28 110.88 20.88
N SER A 466 -11.03 109.95 20.28
CA SER A 466 -12.06 110.29 19.28
C SER A 466 -13.18 111.13 19.90
N THR A 467 -13.61 110.81 21.12
CA THR A 467 -14.64 111.55 21.87
C THR A 467 -14.16 112.94 22.23
N ILE A 468 -12.92 113.09 22.71
CA ILE A 468 -12.28 114.39 22.98
C ILE A 468 -12.21 115.20 21.68
N ARG A 469 -11.75 114.61 20.57
CA ARG A 469 -11.68 115.29 19.27
C ARG A 469 -13.06 115.77 18.80
N ASN A 470 -14.09 114.95 18.94
CA ASN A 470 -15.47 115.34 18.58
C ASN A 470 -16.01 116.43 19.49
N SER A 471 -15.67 116.43 20.79
CA SER A 471 -16.05 117.49 21.71
C SER A 471 -15.32 118.81 21.42
N LEU A 472 -14.05 118.76 21.01
CA LEU A 472 -13.27 119.94 20.64
C LEU A 472 -13.80 120.59 19.35
N ASN A 473 -14.15 119.77 18.35
CA ASN A 473 -14.79 120.23 17.10
C ASN A 473 -16.20 120.80 17.28
N ARG A 474 -16.79 120.68 18.47
CA ARG A 474 -18.13 121.20 18.79
C ARG A 474 -18.09 122.53 19.54
N ILE A 475 -16.90 122.96 19.97
CA ILE A 475 -16.66 124.17 20.77
C ILE A 475 -15.94 125.26 19.94
N GLY A 476 -15.34 124.91 18.81
CA GLY A 476 -14.94 125.85 17.74
C GLY A 476 -15.88 125.74 16.56
#